data_AF-A0A848FRT8-F1
#
_entry.id   AF-A0A848FRT8-F1
#
_cell.length_a   1.000
_cell.length_b   1.000
_cell.length_c   1.000
_cell.angle_alpha   90.00
_cell.angle_beta   90.00
_cell.angle_gamma   90.00
#
_symmetry.space_group_name_H-M   'P 1'
#
loop_
_entity.id
_entity.type
_entity.pdbx_description
1 polymer ?
#
loop_
_entity_poly.entity_id
_entity_poly.type
_entity_poly.pdbx_seq_one_letter_code
_entity_poly.pdbx_strand_id
1 'polypeptide(L)'
;MKVRNYTTGIPGRKVVVAALCLLVTGSVQAQQENNTKNNNKGGSGGAHIGFIYPVSTHGNQAGKSTNSFSFHVLGGLSLNETGFTLSGLGSVIKGNASGAQFAGLLNNVQGQASGAQLAGLYNYAKYNSGAQLAGLFNSTQKSSGTQIAGFGNFSKGDSANAGDLQLSGFLNLHQNVTAQIGGFANKATNAEFQMAGFLNKGKDVNVQVAGFLNIAKKVKGVQVGFINIADSNANPVGIINIVKGGEMGIRVSVDELGTPMLSFTSGGKNLYGALGVGFNSKTKNTMYALEGVIGMHFDVSEFFRLHGEVVTTVLDDFKKGDFHRNSIRFFPAFRIGNQLEVFAGPSINFVSYDIASGKGDALVEHVFWSEKRNNGRFHGMYIGATGGISWKLK
;
A
#
# COMPACT_ATOMS: atom_id res chain seq x y z
N MET A 1 31.48 15.23 9.49
CA MET A 1 31.59 13.86 8.97
C MET A 1 30.85 13.80 7.63
N LYS A 2 31.57 13.72 6.49
CA LYS A 2 30.98 13.77 5.14
C LYS A 2 30.33 12.42 4.81
N VAL A 3 29.01 12.39 4.61
CA VAL A 3 28.28 11.21 4.16
C VAL A 3 28.45 11.09 2.64
N ARG A 4 29.12 10.02 2.19
CA ARG A 4 29.20 9.63 0.78
C ARG A 4 27.87 9.01 0.34
N ASN A 5 27.30 9.52 -0.74
CA ASN A 5 26.15 8.93 -1.44
C ASN A 5 26.56 7.63 -2.13
N TYR A 6 26.05 6.49 -1.67
CA TYR A 6 26.07 5.23 -2.42
C TYR A 6 24.79 5.11 -3.24
N THR A 7 24.85 5.53 -4.51
CA THR A 7 23.92 5.09 -5.55
C THR A 7 24.26 3.66 -5.94
N THR A 8 23.63 2.67 -5.31
CA THR A 8 23.61 1.30 -5.81
C THR A 8 22.45 1.14 -6.79
N GLY A 9 22.71 1.50 -8.05
CA GLY A 9 21.86 1.11 -9.16
C GLY A 9 21.96 -0.40 -9.35
N ILE A 10 20.89 -1.14 -9.04
CA ILE A 10 20.82 -2.59 -9.28
C ILE A 10 20.83 -2.83 -10.82
N PRO A 11 21.86 -3.46 -11.40
CA PRO A 11 22.02 -3.58 -12.85
C PRO A 11 21.29 -4.80 -13.46
N GLY A 12 20.28 -5.35 -12.76
CA GLY A 12 19.48 -6.50 -13.24
C GLY A 12 18.28 -6.15 -14.14
N ARG A 13 17.95 -4.85 -14.29
CA ARG A 13 16.70 -4.38 -14.93
C ARG A 13 16.65 -4.51 -16.45
N LYS A 14 17.76 -4.83 -17.11
CA LYS A 14 17.85 -4.86 -18.57
C LYS A 14 17.74 -6.27 -19.17
N VAL A 15 18.03 -7.34 -18.44
CA VAL A 15 18.29 -8.64 -19.10
C VAL A 15 17.01 -9.40 -19.50
N VAL A 16 15.97 -9.39 -18.66
CA VAL A 16 14.72 -10.14 -18.96
C VAL A 16 13.78 -9.35 -19.90
N VAL A 17 13.70 -8.03 -19.72
CA VAL A 17 12.94 -7.14 -20.63
C VAL A 17 13.64 -7.01 -21.99
N ALA A 18 14.98 -6.98 -22.03
CA ALA A 18 15.69 -6.97 -23.29
C ALA A 18 15.61 -8.31 -24.01
N ALA A 19 15.58 -9.48 -23.36
CA ALA A 19 15.53 -10.76 -24.09
C ALA A 19 14.21 -10.98 -24.86
N LEU A 20 13.06 -10.61 -24.26
CA LEU A 20 11.76 -10.67 -24.94
C LEU A 20 11.50 -9.48 -25.86
N CYS A 21 12.02 -8.28 -25.53
CA CYS A 21 12.07 -7.20 -26.50
C CYS A 21 12.97 -7.59 -27.67
N LEU A 22 14.17 -8.15 -27.50
CA LEU A 22 15.14 -8.47 -28.55
C LEU A 22 14.60 -9.46 -29.59
N LEU A 23 13.65 -10.33 -29.26
CA LEU A 23 13.00 -11.20 -30.24
C LEU A 23 11.98 -10.46 -31.13
N VAL A 24 11.43 -9.34 -30.66
CA VAL A 24 10.45 -8.49 -31.39
C VAL A 24 11.03 -7.14 -31.83
N THR A 25 12.11 -6.68 -31.20
CA THR A 25 12.86 -5.45 -31.44
C THR A 25 14.17 -5.73 -32.15
N GLY A 26 14.75 -6.93 -32.10
CA GLY A 26 15.91 -7.28 -32.93
C GLY A 26 15.58 -7.27 -34.43
N SER A 27 14.33 -7.54 -34.78
CA SER A 27 13.78 -7.35 -36.13
C SER A 27 13.37 -5.91 -36.45
N VAL A 28 13.32 -5.00 -35.46
CA VAL A 28 12.89 -3.59 -35.62
C VAL A 28 14.03 -2.57 -35.42
N GLN A 29 15.06 -2.89 -34.62
CA GLN A 29 16.22 -2.03 -34.33
C GLN A 29 17.29 -2.07 -35.42
N ALA A 30 17.20 -3.00 -36.38
CA ALA A 30 18.01 -2.95 -37.60
C ALA A 30 17.64 -1.78 -38.53
N GLN A 31 16.63 -0.96 -38.21
CA GLN A 31 16.19 0.16 -39.05
C GLN A 31 15.79 1.38 -38.22
N GLN A 32 16.74 1.92 -37.46
CA GLN A 32 16.66 3.25 -36.89
C GLN A 32 17.71 4.17 -37.54
N GLU A 33 17.54 4.44 -38.84
CA GLU A 33 18.15 5.62 -39.45
C GLU A 33 17.11 6.36 -40.30
N ASN A 34 16.93 7.64 -39.93
CA ASN A 34 16.35 8.72 -40.74
C ASN A 34 14.90 8.58 -41.23
N ASN A 35 13.97 9.22 -40.52
CA ASN A 35 13.07 10.24 -41.12
C ASN A 35 12.04 10.73 -40.09
N THR A 36 12.33 11.86 -39.44
CA THR A 36 11.32 12.72 -38.82
C THR A 36 11.01 13.83 -39.82
N LYS A 37 9.93 13.67 -40.59
CA LYS A 37 9.03 14.72 -41.12
C LYS A 37 8.08 14.12 -42.15
N ASN A 38 6.79 14.43 -41.96
CA ASN A 38 5.63 14.14 -42.83
C ASN A 38 5.31 12.66 -43.12
N ASN A 39 4.11 12.22 -42.70
CA ASN A 39 3.17 11.45 -43.54
C ASN A 39 1.88 11.12 -42.76
N ASN A 40 0.95 12.09 -42.69
CA ASN A 40 -0.47 11.86 -42.37
C ASN A 40 -1.25 11.37 -43.61
N LYS A 41 -0.61 10.58 -44.50
CA LYS A 41 -1.24 9.97 -45.68
C LYS A 41 -0.95 8.47 -45.69
N GLY A 42 -1.39 7.75 -44.66
CA GLY A 42 -1.60 6.31 -44.75
C GLY A 42 -2.99 6.09 -45.37
N GLY A 43 -3.08 5.25 -46.41
CA GLY A 43 -4.38 4.89 -47.01
C GLY A 43 -5.37 4.43 -45.94
N SER A 44 -6.59 4.97 -45.99
CA SER A 44 -7.60 4.81 -44.94
C SER A 44 -8.32 3.46 -45.05
N GLY A 45 -8.34 2.69 -43.95
CA GLY A 45 -9.50 1.86 -43.59
C GLY A 45 -9.62 0.49 -44.25
N GLY A 46 -8.52 -0.26 -44.35
CA GLY A 46 -8.52 -1.64 -44.85
C GLY A 46 -8.32 -2.71 -43.78
N ALA A 47 -8.52 -3.97 -44.18
CA ALA A 47 -8.16 -5.15 -43.41
C ALA A 47 -6.69 -5.53 -43.65
N HIS A 48 -5.90 -5.67 -42.58
CA HIS A 48 -4.50 -6.12 -42.62
C HIS A 48 -4.37 -7.55 -42.11
N ILE A 49 -4.35 -8.49 -43.04
CA ILE A 49 -4.20 -9.92 -42.75
C ILE A 49 -2.76 -10.34 -43.07
N GLY A 50 -2.12 -11.14 -42.19
CA GLY A 50 -0.77 -11.66 -42.43
C GLY A 50 -0.35 -12.80 -41.50
N PHE A 51 0.79 -13.42 -41.81
CA PHE A 51 1.41 -14.42 -40.94
C PHE A 51 2.37 -13.74 -39.95
N ILE A 52 3.37 -13.05 -40.47
CA ILE A 52 4.33 -12.23 -39.72
C ILE A 52 4.80 -11.11 -40.64
N TYR A 53 5.17 -9.94 -40.15
CA TYR A 53 5.86 -8.96 -41.00
C TYR A 53 7.15 -9.56 -41.62
N PRO A 54 7.42 -9.39 -42.93
CA PRO A 54 6.62 -8.66 -43.93
C PRO A 54 5.58 -9.52 -44.68
N VAL A 55 5.49 -10.83 -44.43
CA VAL A 55 4.52 -11.76 -45.02
C VAL A 55 3.08 -11.43 -44.61
N SER A 56 2.49 -10.44 -45.29
CA SER A 56 1.14 -9.92 -45.06
C SER A 56 0.59 -9.19 -46.28
N THR A 57 -0.71 -8.92 -46.30
CA THR A 57 -1.41 -8.10 -47.31
C THR A 57 -0.80 -6.71 -47.56
N HIS A 58 -0.06 -6.15 -46.59
CA HIS A 58 0.60 -4.85 -46.72
C HIS A 58 2.11 -4.93 -46.99
N GLY A 59 2.70 -6.14 -47.00
CA GLY A 59 4.11 -6.34 -47.31
C GLY A 59 5.06 -5.44 -46.48
N ASN A 60 6.04 -4.86 -47.17
CA ASN A 60 7.01 -3.92 -46.60
C ASN A 60 6.40 -2.54 -46.27
N GLN A 61 5.17 -2.24 -46.70
CA GLN A 61 4.48 -0.98 -46.40
C GLN A 61 3.63 -1.06 -45.13
N ALA A 62 3.59 -2.22 -44.47
CA ALA A 62 2.85 -2.47 -43.24
C ALA A 62 3.07 -1.35 -42.19
N GLY A 63 4.33 -1.00 -41.90
CA GLY A 63 4.68 0.07 -40.94
C GLY A 63 4.32 1.50 -41.35
N LYS A 64 3.67 1.71 -42.50
CA LYS A 64 3.14 3.00 -42.98
C LYS A 64 1.62 2.98 -43.18
N SER A 65 0.96 1.87 -42.89
CA SER A 65 -0.46 1.63 -43.19
C SER A 65 -1.34 1.84 -41.96
N THR A 66 -2.54 2.38 -42.17
CA THR A 66 -3.55 2.59 -41.13
C THR A 66 -4.71 1.65 -41.34
N ASN A 67 -4.99 0.81 -40.36
CA ASN A 67 -5.94 -0.30 -40.51
C ASN A 67 -7.16 -0.10 -39.61
N SER A 68 -8.32 -0.60 -40.05
CA SER A 68 -9.54 -0.69 -39.22
C SER A 68 -9.74 -2.09 -38.65
N PHE A 69 -9.16 -3.10 -39.32
CA PHE A 69 -9.12 -4.48 -38.87
C PHE A 69 -7.73 -5.07 -39.16
N SER A 70 -7.15 -5.78 -38.20
CA SER A 70 -5.85 -6.42 -38.34
C SER A 70 -5.86 -7.82 -37.74
N PHE A 71 -5.38 -8.80 -38.50
CA PHE A 71 -5.23 -10.18 -38.07
C PHE A 71 -3.85 -10.71 -38.47
N HIS A 72 -3.06 -11.11 -37.48
CA HIS A 72 -1.72 -11.66 -37.69
C HIS A 72 -1.54 -12.99 -36.96
N VAL A 73 -1.13 -14.04 -37.67
CA VAL A 73 -0.93 -15.37 -37.06
C VAL A 73 0.17 -15.35 -36.00
N LEU A 74 1.27 -14.63 -36.26
CA LEU A 74 2.37 -14.45 -35.31
C LEU A 74 2.52 -12.96 -34.94
N GLY A 75 2.83 -12.10 -35.90
CA GLY A 75 3.30 -10.74 -35.61
C GLY A 75 2.79 -9.66 -36.57
N GLY A 76 2.17 -8.62 -36.03
CA GLY A 76 1.70 -7.45 -36.79
C GLY A 76 2.62 -6.23 -36.67
N LEU A 77 2.80 -5.50 -37.78
CA LEU A 77 3.45 -4.19 -37.81
C LEU A 77 2.54 -3.20 -38.54
N SER A 78 2.20 -2.07 -37.91
CA SER A 78 1.39 -1.03 -38.56
C SER A 78 1.80 0.38 -38.17
N LEU A 79 1.30 1.38 -38.92
CA LEU A 79 1.40 2.78 -38.50
C LEU A 79 0.33 3.10 -37.47
N ASN A 80 -0.94 2.87 -37.78
CA ASN A 80 -2.05 3.10 -36.85
C ASN A 80 -3.08 1.96 -36.91
N GLU A 81 -3.77 1.72 -35.79
CA GLU A 81 -4.91 0.80 -35.70
C GLU A 81 -6.13 1.55 -35.18
N THR A 82 -7.15 1.68 -36.02
CA THR A 82 -8.34 2.47 -35.70
C THR A 82 -9.48 1.63 -35.12
N GLY A 83 -9.43 0.31 -35.33
CA GLY A 83 -10.44 -0.64 -34.87
C GLY A 83 -9.83 -1.88 -34.20
N PHE A 84 -10.16 -3.07 -34.69
CA PHE A 84 -9.82 -4.32 -34.02
C PHE A 84 -8.49 -4.90 -34.52
N THR A 85 -7.63 -5.32 -33.60
CA THR A 85 -6.35 -5.98 -33.88
C THR A 85 -6.24 -7.27 -33.10
N LEU A 86 -5.94 -8.38 -33.79
CA LEU A 86 -5.63 -9.68 -33.18
C LEU A 86 -4.29 -10.20 -33.71
N SER A 87 -3.35 -10.49 -32.82
CA SER A 87 -2.04 -11.03 -33.17
C SER A 87 -1.69 -12.24 -32.30
N GLY A 88 -1.24 -13.34 -32.91
CA GLY A 88 -0.96 -14.57 -32.15
C GLY A 88 0.17 -14.42 -31.12
N LEU A 89 1.27 -13.75 -31.45
CA LEU A 89 2.34 -13.43 -30.51
C LEU A 89 2.36 -11.95 -30.12
N GLY A 90 2.33 -11.04 -31.09
CA GLY A 90 2.35 -9.63 -30.74
C GLY A 90 2.15 -8.64 -31.87
N SER A 91 1.91 -7.39 -31.48
CA SER A 91 1.69 -6.28 -32.39
C SER A 91 2.62 -5.10 -32.08
N VAL A 92 3.13 -4.45 -33.13
CA VAL A 92 3.90 -3.21 -33.04
C VAL A 92 3.20 -2.14 -33.87
N ILE A 93 2.70 -1.10 -33.21
CA ILE A 93 1.99 0.02 -33.81
C ILE A 93 2.86 1.26 -33.62
N LYS A 94 3.41 1.80 -34.71
CA LYS A 94 4.35 2.93 -34.66
C LYS A 94 3.71 4.26 -34.26
N GLY A 95 2.41 4.39 -34.48
CA GLY A 95 1.59 5.56 -34.19
C GLY A 95 0.54 5.24 -33.13
N ASN A 96 -0.72 5.51 -33.44
CA ASN A 96 -1.82 5.47 -32.48
C ASN A 96 -2.69 4.22 -32.66
N ALA A 97 -3.31 3.80 -31.56
CA ALA A 97 -4.24 2.69 -31.52
C ALA A 97 -5.51 3.09 -30.75
N SER A 98 -6.64 3.20 -31.46
CA SER A 98 -7.90 3.68 -30.88
C SER A 98 -8.93 2.59 -30.58
N GLY A 99 -8.79 1.40 -31.17
CA GLY A 99 -9.69 0.28 -30.91
C GLY A 99 -9.10 -0.82 -30.02
N ALA A 100 -9.66 -2.02 -30.10
CA ALA A 100 -9.31 -3.15 -29.25
C ALA A 100 -8.15 -3.96 -29.84
N GLN A 101 -7.12 -4.21 -29.03
CA GLN A 101 -5.92 -4.94 -29.41
C GLN A 101 -5.76 -6.18 -28.54
N PHE A 102 -5.57 -7.33 -29.18
CA PHE A 102 -5.36 -8.62 -28.53
C PHE A 102 -4.06 -9.22 -29.05
N ALA A 103 -3.15 -9.54 -28.13
CA ALA A 103 -1.90 -10.22 -28.42
C ALA A 103 -1.67 -11.40 -27.48
N GLY A 104 -1.19 -12.52 -28.00
CA GLY A 104 -0.84 -13.66 -27.14
C GLY A 104 0.26 -13.33 -26.13
N LEU A 105 1.24 -12.49 -26.50
CA LEU A 105 2.34 -12.09 -25.61
C LEU A 105 2.42 -10.58 -25.42
N LEU A 106 2.54 -9.79 -26.50
CA LEU A 106 2.97 -8.39 -26.43
C LEU A 106 2.15 -7.44 -27.31
N ASN A 107 1.68 -6.32 -26.76
CA ASN A 107 1.26 -5.15 -27.55
C ASN A 107 2.23 -3.99 -27.34
N ASN A 108 2.67 -3.34 -28.41
CA ASN A 108 3.58 -2.20 -28.36
C ASN A 108 3.06 -1.04 -29.22
N VAL A 109 2.53 -0.01 -28.56
CA VAL A 109 2.05 1.22 -29.20
C VAL A 109 3.02 2.37 -28.91
N GLN A 110 3.69 2.86 -29.94
CA GLN A 110 4.69 3.93 -29.79
C GLN A 110 4.06 5.34 -29.69
N GLY A 111 2.73 5.46 -29.91
CA GLY A 111 1.94 6.67 -29.73
C GLY A 111 0.86 6.55 -28.64
N GLN A 112 -0.35 7.02 -28.94
CA GLN A 112 -1.50 7.01 -28.05
C GLN A 112 -2.27 5.70 -28.18
N ALA A 113 -2.48 5.01 -27.06
CA ALA A 113 -3.46 3.94 -26.91
C ALA A 113 -4.71 4.50 -26.22
N SER A 114 -5.82 4.66 -26.96
CA SER A 114 -7.09 5.16 -26.41
C SER A 114 -8.20 4.11 -26.33
N GLY A 115 -7.96 2.91 -26.87
CA GLY A 115 -8.87 1.77 -26.78
C GLY A 115 -8.51 0.78 -25.67
N ALA A 116 -8.76 -0.50 -25.90
CA ALA A 116 -8.41 -1.58 -24.96
C ALA A 116 -7.22 -2.38 -25.49
N GLN A 117 -6.25 -2.69 -24.63
CA GLN A 117 -5.12 -3.56 -24.94
C GLN A 117 -5.13 -4.76 -24.02
N LEU A 118 -5.12 -5.97 -24.59
CA LEU A 118 -5.00 -7.23 -23.88
C LEU A 118 -3.78 -8.00 -24.39
N ALA A 119 -2.88 -8.35 -23.47
CA ALA A 119 -1.68 -9.11 -23.77
C ALA A 119 -1.44 -10.21 -22.73
N GLY A 120 -0.97 -11.39 -23.16
CA GLY A 120 -0.63 -12.45 -22.20
C GLY A 120 0.52 -12.07 -21.28
N LEU A 121 1.49 -11.25 -21.71
CA LEU A 121 2.63 -10.85 -20.89
C LEU A 121 2.70 -9.34 -20.66
N TYR A 122 2.72 -8.54 -21.73
CA TYR A 122 3.10 -7.12 -21.61
C TYR A 122 2.38 -6.20 -22.60
N ASN A 123 1.80 -5.13 -22.09
CA ASN A 123 1.39 -3.98 -22.90
C ASN A 123 2.33 -2.80 -22.67
N TYR A 124 2.74 -2.17 -23.76
CA TYR A 124 3.39 -0.87 -23.76
C TYR A 124 2.59 0.12 -24.60
N ALA A 125 2.39 1.32 -24.05
CA ALA A 125 1.94 2.47 -24.82
C ALA A 125 2.74 3.70 -24.41
N LYS A 126 3.15 4.56 -25.34
CA LYS A 126 3.79 5.83 -24.93
C LYS A 126 2.81 6.67 -24.10
N TYR A 127 1.57 6.77 -24.56
CA TYR A 127 0.48 7.43 -23.84
C TYR A 127 -0.72 6.50 -23.76
N ASN A 128 -1.28 6.32 -22.57
CA ASN A 128 -2.50 5.53 -22.37
C ASN A 128 -3.65 6.43 -21.89
N SER A 129 -4.77 6.38 -22.58
CA SER A 129 -6.05 6.96 -22.14
C SER A 129 -7.17 5.93 -22.14
N GLY A 130 -6.84 4.66 -22.36
CA GLY A 130 -7.78 3.54 -22.37
C GLY A 130 -7.42 2.49 -21.31
N ALA A 131 -7.73 1.23 -21.58
CA ALA A 131 -7.52 0.13 -20.66
C ALA A 131 -6.37 -0.77 -21.13
N GLN A 132 -5.44 -1.11 -20.23
CA GLN A 132 -4.38 -2.09 -20.47
C GLN A 132 -4.53 -3.27 -19.50
N LEU A 133 -4.68 -4.48 -20.04
CA LEU A 133 -4.78 -5.73 -19.30
C LEU A 133 -3.64 -6.64 -19.72
N ALA A 134 -2.77 -7.01 -18.77
CA ALA A 134 -1.63 -7.88 -19.04
C ALA A 134 -1.49 -9.00 -18.01
N GLY A 135 -1.02 -10.17 -18.43
CA GLY A 135 -0.70 -11.24 -17.48
C GLY A 135 0.45 -10.86 -16.53
N LEU A 136 1.45 -10.08 -16.98
CA LEU A 136 2.55 -9.66 -16.12
C LEU A 136 2.63 -8.14 -15.95
N PHE A 137 2.74 -7.38 -17.04
CA PHE A 137 3.16 -5.98 -16.95
C PHE A 137 2.38 -5.03 -17.87
N ASN A 138 2.06 -3.85 -17.37
CA ASN A 138 1.72 -2.70 -18.23
C ASN A 138 2.70 -1.56 -18.00
N SER A 139 3.08 -0.86 -19.07
CA SER A 139 4.05 0.23 -18.98
C SER A 139 3.69 1.39 -19.90
N THR A 140 3.73 2.60 -19.36
CA THR A 140 3.45 3.83 -20.08
C THR A 140 4.40 4.95 -19.71
N GLN A 141 4.55 5.93 -20.61
CA GLN A 141 5.25 7.16 -20.26
C GLN A 141 4.31 8.14 -19.57
N LYS A 142 3.07 8.26 -20.06
CA LYS A 142 1.97 8.91 -19.32
C LYS A 142 0.72 8.07 -19.43
N SER A 143 -0.02 7.93 -18.33
CA SER A 143 -1.31 7.27 -18.32
C SER A 143 -2.36 8.19 -17.72
N SER A 144 -3.57 8.08 -18.24
CA SER A 144 -4.81 8.69 -17.76
C SER A 144 -5.95 7.66 -17.79
N GLY A 145 -5.59 6.39 -17.92
CA GLY A 145 -6.51 5.28 -18.10
C GLY A 145 -6.32 4.21 -17.03
N THR A 146 -6.80 3.00 -17.31
CA THR A 146 -6.73 1.88 -16.37
C THR A 146 -5.63 0.92 -16.76
N GLN A 147 -4.83 0.48 -15.79
CA GLN A 147 -3.82 -0.57 -15.98
C GLN A 147 -4.06 -1.71 -14.98
N ILE A 148 -4.25 -2.93 -15.48
CA ILE A 148 -4.45 -4.15 -14.69
C ILE A 148 -3.40 -5.16 -15.12
N ALA A 149 -2.58 -5.62 -14.18
CA ALA A 149 -1.49 -6.55 -14.47
C ALA A 149 -1.35 -7.62 -13.39
N GLY A 150 -1.03 -8.86 -13.76
CA GLY A 150 -0.78 -9.90 -12.75
C GLY A 150 0.41 -9.59 -11.85
N PHE A 151 1.46 -8.93 -12.36
CA PHE A 151 2.64 -8.57 -11.57
C PHE A 151 2.75 -7.06 -11.31
N GLY A 152 2.74 -6.20 -12.33
CA GLY A 152 2.89 -4.77 -12.05
C GLY A 152 2.59 -3.77 -13.15
N ASN A 153 2.27 -2.54 -12.74
CA ASN A 153 2.00 -1.42 -13.62
C ASN A 153 3.02 -0.29 -13.41
N PHE A 154 3.47 0.32 -14.50
CA PHE A 154 4.47 1.39 -14.48
C PHE A 154 4.02 2.58 -15.31
N SER A 155 3.99 3.77 -14.72
CA SER A 155 3.86 5.04 -15.44
C SER A 155 4.83 6.08 -14.91
N LYS A 156 5.53 6.76 -15.82
CA LYS A 156 6.63 7.67 -15.47
C LYS A 156 6.25 9.14 -15.36
N GLY A 157 5.21 9.57 -16.05
CA GLY A 157 4.91 10.97 -16.26
C GLY A 157 3.59 11.39 -15.61
N ASP A 158 3.40 12.70 -15.53
CA ASP A 158 2.20 13.29 -15.01
C ASP A 158 0.97 12.86 -15.83
N SER A 159 -0.02 12.29 -15.15
CA SER A 159 -1.38 12.20 -15.68
C SER A 159 -1.95 13.61 -15.73
N ALA A 160 -2.38 14.06 -16.91
CA ALA A 160 -3.02 15.36 -17.06
C ALA A 160 -4.44 15.40 -16.48
N ASN A 161 -5.06 14.22 -16.27
CA ASN A 161 -6.47 14.10 -15.92
C ASN A 161 -6.65 13.21 -14.68
N ALA A 162 -7.65 13.55 -13.86
CA ALA A 162 -8.16 12.66 -12.83
C ALA A 162 -8.80 11.43 -13.50
N GLY A 163 -8.51 10.22 -13.02
CA GLY A 163 -9.09 8.97 -13.56
C GLY A 163 -8.13 7.78 -13.67
N ASP A 164 -6.83 7.96 -13.45
CA ASP A 164 -5.89 6.84 -13.55
C ASP A 164 -6.06 5.82 -12.40
N LEU A 165 -6.16 4.53 -12.76
CA LEU A 165 -6.31 3.39 -11.86
C LEU A 165 -5.26 2.32 -12.19
N GLN A 166 -4.49 1.91 -11.18
CA GLN A 166 -3.55 0.79 -11.31
C GLN A 166 -3.89 -0.35 -10.35
N LEU A 167 -4.13 -1.55 -10.88
CA LEU A 167 -4.32 -2.79 -10.11
C LEU A 167 -3.25 -3.81 -10.47
N SER A 168 -2.54 -4.35 -9.47
CA SER A 168 -1.62 -5.47 -9.71
C SER A 168 -1.45 -6.42 -8.54
N GLY A 169 -1.01 -7.65 -8.84
CA GLY A 169 -0.70 -8.66 -7.83
C GLY A 169 0.57 -8.37 -7.03
N PHE A 170 1.45 -7.46 -7.47
CA PHE A 170 2.71 -7.18 -6.78
C PHE A 170 3.05 -5.69 -6.67
N LEU A 171 3.35 -5.00 -7.78
CA LEU A 171 3.91 -3.64 -7.75
C LEU A 171 3.21 -2.64 -8.68
N ASN A 172 2.85 -1.47 -8.14
CA ASN A 172 2.43 -0.32 -8.95
C ASN A 172 3.37 0.87 -8.72
N LEU A 173 3.85 1.49 -9.80
CA LEU A 173 4.63 2.72 -9.77
C LEU A 173 3.98 3.76 -10.69
N HIS A 174 3.56 4.89 -10.15
CA HIS A 174 2.93 5.96 -10.92
C HIS A 174 3.29 7.32 -10.34
N GLN A 175 3.49 8.37 -11.14
CA GLN A 175 3.78 9.69 -10.57
C GLN A 175 2.54 10.31 -9.90
N ASN A 176 1.43 10.47 -10.65
CA ASN A 176 0.15 11.00 -10.16
C ASN A 176 -1.00 10.07 -10.50
N VAL A 177 -1.55 9.35 -9.54
CA VAL A 177 -2.59 8.34 -9.77
C VAL A 177 -3.82 8.65 -8.93
N THR A 178 -5.01 8.29 -9.38
CA THR A 178 -6.20 8.42 -8.53
C THR A 178 -6.17 7.31 -7.50
N ALA A 179 -6.11 6.06 -7.95
CA ALA A 179 -6.03 4.90 -7.06
C ALA A 179 -5.00 3.87 -7.55
N GLN A 180 -4.22 3.32 -6.62
CA GLN A 180 -3.33 2.19 -6.88
C GLN A 180 -3.49 1.09 -5.83
N ILE A 181 -3.66 -0.15 -6.29
CA ILE A 181 -3.87 -1.33 -5.46
C ILE A 181 -2.89 -2.40 -5.89
N GLY A 182 -1.96 -2.77 -5.00
CA GLY A 182 -0.88 -3.71 -5.26
C GLY A 182 -0.84 -4.81 -4.22
N GLY A 183 -0.57 -6.07 -4.58
CA GLY A 183 -0.46 -7.13 -3.57
C GLY A 183 0.72 -6.94 -2.61
N PHE A 184 1.83 -6.32 -3.05
CA PHE A 184 3.01 -6.10 -2.21
C PHE A 184 3.30 -4.63 -1.95
N ALA A 185 3.54 -3.82 -2.99
CA ALA A 185 3.88 -2.41 -2.79
C ALA A 185 3.40 -1.46 -3.88
N ASN A 186 3.19 -0.21 -3.47
CA ASN A 186 2.81 0.90 -4.32
C ASN A 186 3.73 2.10 -4.11
N LYS A 187 4.02 2.84 -5.18
CA LYS A 187 4.76 4.09 -5.09
C LYS A 187 4.16 5.15 -6.00
N ALA A 188 3.83 6.30 -5.40
CA ALA A 188 3.52 7.50 -6.14
C ALA A 188 4.10 8.78 -5.54
N THR A 189 4.07 9.85 -6.32
CA THR A 189 4.27 11.21 -5.80
C THR A 189 2.95 11.70 -5.24
N ASN A 190 1.90 11.69 -6.06
CA ASN A 190 0.55 12.10 -5.68
C ASN A 190 -0.42 10.92 -5.84
N ALA A 191 -1.24 10.65 -4.83
CA ALA A 191 -2.29 9.65 -4.90
C ALA A 191 -3.52 10.03 -4.08
N GLU A 192 -4.74 9.80 -4.58
CA GLU A 192 -5.92 9.88 -3.71
C GLU A 192 -6.01 8.61 -2.84
N PHE A 193 -5.74 7.44 -3.42
CA PHE A 193 -5.82 6.18 -2.69
C PHE A 193 -4.65 5.25 -3.01
N GLN A 194 -4.02 4.67 -1.98
CA GLN A 194 -3.04 3.59 -2.11
C GLN A 194 -3.40 2.43 -1.17
N MET A 195 -3.42 1.21 -1.69
CA MET A 195 -3.60 -0.01 -0.90
C MET A 195 -2.57 -1.08 -1.28
N ALA A 196 -1.78 -1.53 -0.31
CA ALA A 196 -0.76 -2.55 -0.51
C ALA A 196 -0.77 -3.62 0.59
N GLY A 197 -0.36 -4.85 0.29
CA GLY A 197 -0.16 -5.86 1.34
C GLY A 197 0.98 -5.50 2.29
N PHE A 198 2.05 -4.88 1.80
CA PHE A 198 3.25 -4.61 2.60
C PHE A 198 3.60 -3.12 2.70
N LEU A 199 3.75 -2.42 1.58
CA LEU A 199 4.33 -1.05 1.56
C LEU A 199 3.60 -0.07 0.64
N ASN A 200 3.22 1.10 1.16
CA ASN A 200 2.90 2.26 0.32
C ASN A 200 3.94 3.38 0.52
N LYS A 201 4.34 4.01 -0.59
CA LYS A 201 5.18 5.22 -0.56
C LYS A 201 4.55 6.35 -1.38
N GLY A 202 4.47 7.53 -0.78
CA GLY A 202 3.83 8.73 -1.31
C GLY A 202 4.63 10.00 -1.03
N LYS A 203 4.31 11.10 -1.71
CA LYS A 203 4.63 12.44 -1.22
C LYS A 203 3.37 13.08 -0.64
N ASP A 204 2.34 13.26 -1.46
CA ASP A 204 1.06 13.84 -1.09
C ASP A 204 -0.03 12.80 -1.33
N VAL A 205 -0.62 12.26 -0.26
CA VAL A 205 -1.61 11.18 -0.35
C VAL A 205 -2.86 11.51 0.46
N ASN A 206 -4.03 11.10 0.00
CA ASN A 206 -5.25 11.26 0.78
C ASN A 206 -5.44 10.05 1.72
N VAL A 207 -5.49 8.82 1.19
CA VAL A 207 -5.61 7.58 1.98
C VAL A 207 -4.50 6.58 1.62
N GLN A 208 -3.85 6.00 2.64
CA GLN A 208 -2.88 4.91 2.49
C GLN A 208 -3.25 3.74 3.40
N VAL A 209 -3.30 2.52 2.86
CA VAL A 209 -3.54 1.29 3.62
C VAL A 209 -2.46 0.26 3.27
N ALA A 210 -1.62 -0.11 4.23
CA ALA A 210 -0.61 -1.14 4.09
C ALA A 210 -0.66 -2.10 5.26
N GLY A 211 -0.40 -3.39 5.04
CA GLY A 211 -0.30 -4.34 6.16
C GLY A 211 0.85 -4.00 7.11
N PHE A 212 1.99 -3.52 6.57
CA PHE A 212 3.18 -3.26 7.38
C PHE A 212 3.59 -1.78 7.42
N LEU A 213 3.87 -1.15 6.28
CA LEU A 213 4.57 0.14 6.25
C LEU A 213 3.92 1.14 5.30
N ASN A 214 3.61 2.33 5.80
CA ASN A 214 3.24 3.47 4.98
C ASN A 214 4.23 4.62 5.16
N ILE A 215 4.68 5.22 4.06
CA ILE A 215 5.58 6.37 4.07
C ILE A 215 4.98 7.47 3.18
N ALA A 216 4.82 8.67 3.73
CA ALA A 216 4.40 9.86 2.99
C ALA A 216 5.15 11.10 3.47
N LYS A 217 5.05 12.23 2.74
CA LYS A 217 5.36 13.54 3.34
C LYS A 217 4.10 14.11 3.98
N LYS A 218 3.01 14.17 3.24
CA LYS A 218 1.73 14.70 3.67
C LYS A 218 0.62 13.69 3.42
N VAL A 219 -0.14 13.38 4.46
CA VAL A 219 -1.38 12.60 4.39
C VAL A 219 -2.54 13.48 4.80
N LYS A 220 -3.53 13.65 3.91
CA LYS A 220 -4.72 14.49 4.20
C LYS A 220 -5.78 13.72 5.00
N GLY A 221 -6.00 12.45 4.68
CA GLY A 221 -7.00 11.59 5.29
C GLY A 221 -6.41 10.68 6.35
N VAL A 222 -6.40 9.37 6.08
CA VAL A 222 -6.04 8.31 7.03
C VAL A 222 -4.89 7.48 6.48
N GLN A 223 -4.00 7.03 7.36
CA GLN A 223 -2.90 6.12 7.05
C GLN A 223 -3.02 4.89 7.96
N VAL A 224 -3.28 3.72 7.40
CA VAL A 224 -3.49 2.48 8.17
C VAL A 224 -2.37 1.50 7.87
N GLY A 225 -1.63 1.10 8.91
CA GLY A 225 -0.60 0.06 8.82
C GLY A 225 0.15 -0.11 10.13
N PHE A 226 0.95 -1.18 10.24
CA PHE A 226 1.70 -1.45 11.47
C PHE A 226 2.63 -0.28 11.85
N ILE A 227 3.35 0.27 10.86
CA ILE A 227 4.20 1.45 10.97
C ILE A 227 3.76 2.51 9.97
N ASN A 228 3.56 3.73 10.46
CA ASN A 228 3.22 4.89 9.66
C ASN A 228 4.27 5.99 9.83
N ILE A 229 4.82 6.50 8.72
CA ILE A 229 5.82 7.57 8.72
C ILE A 229 5.33 8.72 7.84
N ALA A 230 5.24 9.93 8.40
CA ALA A 230 4.85 11.15 7.68
C ALA A 230 5.51 12.42 8.22
N ASP A 231 5.65 13.45 7.40
CA ASP A 231 5.96 14.79 7.92
C ASP A 231 4.69 15.44 8.53
N SER A 232 3.52 15.18 7.93
CA SER A 232 2.22 15.67 8.39
C SER A 232 1.12 14.63 8.14
N ASN A 233 0.47 14.19 9.22
CA ASN A 233 -0.70 13.33 9.20
C ASN A 233 -1.48 13.48 10.52
N ALA A 234 -2.76 13.81 10.46
CA ALA A 234 -3.59 13.94 11.66
C ALA A 234 -4.10 12.59 12.20
N ASN A 235 -4.31 11.61 11.31
CA ASN A 235 -5.02 10.36 11.60
C ASN A 235 -4.23 9.10 11.18
N PRO A 236 -3.02 8.86 11.73
CA PRO A 236 -2.33 7.61 11.53
C PRO A 236 -2.92 6.52 12.45
N VAL A 237 -3.28 5.37 11.87
CA VAL A 237 -3.72 4.16 12.58
C VAL A 237 -2.62 3.12 12.43
N GLY A 238 -1.86 2.95 13.49
CA GLY A 238 -0.77 2.00 13.55
C GLY A 238 -0.24 1.90 14.96
N ILE A 239 0.53 0.85 15.22
CA ILE A 239 1.16 0.64 16.52
C ILE A 239 2.29 1.66 16.72
N ILE A 240 3.03 1.96 15.64
CA ILE A 240 4.11 2.95 15.64
C ILE A 240 3.81 4.01 14.57
N ASN A 241 3.65 5.26 14.99
CA ASN A 241 3.34 6.37 14.09
C ASN A 241 4.36 7.49 14.29
N ILE A 242 5.27 7.64 13.33
CA ILE A 242 6.31 8.66 13.34
C ILE A 242 5.82 9.83 12.48
N VAL A 243 5.23 10.83 13.12
CA VAL A 243 4.74 12.05 12.47
C VAL A 243 5.51 13.26 12.99
N LYS A 244 6.22 14.00 12.12
CA LYS A 244 7.06 15.14 12.57
C LYS A 244 6.29 16.23 13.31
N GLY A 245 5.07 16.53 12.89
CA GLY A 245 4.16 17.47 13.57
C GLY A 245 3.19 16.79 14.55
N GLY A 246 3.44 15.53 14.90
CA GLY A 246 2.58 14.72 15.77
C GLY A 246 3.01 14.76 17.24
N GLU A 247 2.45 13.87 18.04
CA GLU A 247 2.82 13.70 19.44
C GLU A 247 3.55 12.38 19.65
N MET A 248 4.71 12.44 20.29
CA MET A 248 5.45 11.27 20.77
C MET A 248 5.68 11.44 22.27
N GLY A 249 5.70 10.34 23.02
CA GLY A 249 5.76 10.42 24.47
C GLY A 249 6.10 9.10 25.14
N ILE A 250 6.50 9.20 26.40
CA ILE A 250 6.67 8.06 27.30
C ILE A 250 5.58 8.14 28.35
N ARG A 251 4.89 7.03 28.60
CA ARG A 251 3.83 6.92 29.58
C ARG A 251 4.26 5.92 30.65
N VAL A 252 4.06 6.30 31.91
CA VAL A 252 4.13 5.40 33.05
C VAL A 252 2.73 5.28 33.61
N SER A 253 2.23 4.06 33.77
CA SER A 253 0.88 3.82 34.29
C SER A 253 0.83 2.59 35.18
N VAL A 254 -0.24 2.50 35.96
CA VAL A 254 -0.59 1.33 36.74
C VAL A 254 -2.09 1.09 36.59
N ASP A 255 -2.47 -0.18 36.40
CA ASP A 255 -3.86 -0.60 36.29
C ASP A 255 -4.39 -1.17 37.62
N GLU A 256 -5.68 -1.54 37.63
CA GLU A 256 -6.35 -2.13 38.79
C GLU A 256 -5.75 -3.47 39.22
N LEU A 257 -5.10 -4.19 38.30
CA LEU A 257 -4.39 -5.43 38.61
C LEU A 257 -3.07 -5.15 39.34
N GLY A 258 -2.66 -3.87 39.46
CA GLY A 258 -1.38 -3.48 40.03
C GLY A 258 -0.21 -3.72 39.08
N THR A 259 -0.46 -3.72 37.76
CA THR A 259 0.55 -3.91 36.71
C THR A 259 1.15 -2.55 36.34
N PRO A 260 2.36 -2.18 36.81
CA PRO A 260 3.07 -1.05 36.26
C PRO A 260 3.45 -1.29 34.80
N MET A 261 3.25 -0.26 33.97
CA MET A 261 3.53 -0.25 32.53
C MET A 261 4.36 0.98 32.17
N LEU A 262 5.39 0.76 31.34
CA LEU A 262 6.14 1.78 30.64
C LEU A 262 5.82 1.68 29.14
N SER A 263 5.26 2.73 28.55
CA SER A 263 4.80 2.71 27.16
C SER A 263 5.36 3.87 26.34
N PHE A 264 5.74 3.59 25.10
CA PHE A 264 6.05 4.59 24.10
C PHE A 264 4.79 4.87 23.28
N THR A 265 4.29 6.10 23.34
CA THR A 265 3.14 6.59 22.56
C THR A 265 3.64 7.39 21.37
N SER A 266 3.07 7.16 20.18
CA SER A 266 3.44 7.87 18.96
C SER A 266 2.24 8.02 18.02
N GLY A 267 1.98 9.24 17.54
CA GLY A 267 0.74 9.56 16.85
C GLY A 267 0.77 10.87 16.07
N GLY A 268 -0.35 11.11 15.37
CA GLY A 268 -0.68 12.38 14.78
C GLY A 268 -1.41 13.29 15.78
N LYS A 269 -2.19 14.23 15.25
CA LYS A 269 -3.00 15.14 16.07
C LYS A 269 -4.14 14.42 16.79
N ASN A 270 -4.84 13.53 16.08
CA ASN A 270 -6.09 12.94 16.57
C ASN A 270 -5.91 11.48 17.00
N LEU A 271 -5.08 10.72 16.29
CA LEU A 271 -4.89 9.28 16.51
C LEU A 271 -3.44 8.97 16.87
N TYR A 272 -3.26 7.98 17.73
CA TYR A 272 -1.95 7.49 18.14
C TYR A 272 -1.96 5.97 18.33
N GLY A 273 -0.76 5.42 18.35
CA GLY A 273 -0.48 4.05 18.76
C GLY A 273 0.46 4.06 19.95
N ALA A 274 0.49 2.97 20.70
CA ALA A 274 1.49 2.78 21.73
C ALA A 274 1.95 1.33 21.82
N LEU A 275 3.20 1.16 22.25
CA LEU A 275 3.74 -0.11 22.71
C LEU A 275 4.24 0.03 24.13
N GLY A 276 3.85 -0.89 24.99
CA GLY A 276 4.21 -0.90 26.40
C GLY A 276 4.84 -2.21 26.84
N VAL A 277 5.72 -2.10 27.83
CA VAL A 277 6.26 -3.22 28.59
C VAL A 277 6.03 -2.98 30.07
N GLY A 278 5.85 -4.05 30.84
CA GLY A 278 5.59 -3.95 32.26
C GLY A 278 5.81 -5.26 32.98
N PHE A 279 5.37 -5.32 34.23
CA PHE A 279 5.40 -6.54 35.01
C PHE A 279 4.29 -6.55 36.05
N ASN A 280 3.89 -7.72 36.52
CA ASN A 280 2.98 -7.91 37.63
C ASN A 280 3.57 -8.92 38.63
N SER A 281 3.60 -8.55 39.90
CA SER A 281 4.19 -9.36 40.99
C SER A 281 3.16 -9.87 42.00
N LYS A 282 1.84 -9.80 41.70
CA LYS A 282 0.80 -10.38 42.57
C LYS A 282 0.78 -11.91 42.52
N THR A 283 1.21 -12.49 41.41
CA THR A 283 1.36 -13.94 41.23
C THR A 283 2.64 -14.47 41.87
N LYS A 284 2.71 -15.79 42.14
CA LYS A 284 3.89 -16.45 42.73
C LYS A 284 5.19 -16.21 41.92
N ASN A 285 5.09 -16.23 40.59
CA ASN A 285 6.15 -15.79 39.70
C ASN A 285 5.80 -14.41 39.15
N THR A 286 6.78 -13.53 39.00
CA THR A 286 6.59 -12.27 38.28
C THR A 286 6.20 -12.54 36.82
N MET A 287 5.11 -11.94 36.39
CA MET A 287 4.61 -11.98 35.02
C MET A 287 5.13 -10.74 34.28
N TYR A 288 5.70 -10.91 33.10
CA TYR A 288 6.09 -9.80 32.22
C TYR A 288 4.91 -9.41 31.34
N ALA A 289 4.67 -8.11 31.19
CA ALA A 289 3.58 -7.58 30.40
C ALA A 289 4.09 -6.99 29.08
N LEU A 290 3.38 -7.27 27.99
CA LEU A 290 3.51 -6.59 26.70
C LEU A 290 2.16 -5.99 26.33
N GLU A 291 2.14 -4.75 25.87
CA GLU A 291 0.91 -4.03 25.52
C GLU A 291 1.00 -3.38 24.14
N GLY A 292 -0.07 -3.53 23.35
CA GLY A 292 -0.31 -2.76 22.13
C GLY A 292 -1.58 -1.92 22.27
N VAL A 293 -1.49 -0.64 21.88
CA VAL A 293 -2.57 0.34 22.02
C VAL A 293 -2.85 1.01 20.68
N ILE A 294 -4.14 1.19 20.36
CA ILE A 294 -4.62 2.16 19.38
C ILE A 294 -5.52 3.14 20.14
N GLY A 295 -5.22 4.44 20.05
CA GLY A 295 -5.90 5.47 20.81
C GLY A 295 -6.28 6.69 20.01
N MET A 296 -7.21 7.46 20.56
CA MET A 296 -7.71 8.72 20.02
C MET A 296 -7.67 9.81 21.09
N HIS A 297 -7.17 10.98 20.70
CA HIS A 297 -7.22 12.22 21.49
C HIS A 297 -8.49 13.00 21.18
N PHE A 298 -9.15 13.50 22.22
CA PHE A 298 -10.22 14.49 22.14
C PHE A 298 -9.80 15.72 22.94
N ASP A 299 -9.37 16.77 22.24
CA ASP A 299 -9.04 18.06 22.86
C ASP A 299 -10.33 18.78 23.30
N VAL A 300 -10.51 18.96 24.61
CA VAL A 300 -11.66 19.71 25.17
C VAL A 300 -11.27 21.15 25.49
N SER A 301 -10.06 21.34 26.04
CA SER A 301 -9.44 22.66 26.25
C SER A 301 -7.91 22.55 26.18
N GLU A 302 -7.20 23.66 26.37
CA GLU A 302 -5.72 23.65 26.39
C GLU A 302 -5.15 22.79 27.52
N PHE A 303 -5.83 22.71 28.67
CA PHE A 303 -5.38 21.97 29.85
C PHE A 303 -6.11 20.63 30.06
N PHE A 304 -7.21 20.35 29.35
CA PHE A 304 -8.02 19.16 29.55
C PHE A 304 -8.28 18.39 28.24
N ARG A 305 -8.00 17.09 28.28
CA ARG A 305 -8.21 16.14 27.19
C ARG A 305 -9.00 14.93 27.65
N LEU A 306 -9.69 14.29 26.71
CA LEU A 306 -10.16 12.93 26.87
C LEU A 306 -9.39 12.00 25.92
N HIS A 307 -9.07 10.79 26.38
CA HIS A 307 -8.54 9.73 25.53
C HIS A 307 -9.51 8.56 25.48
N GLY A 308 -9.66 7.96 24.30
CA GLY A 308 -10.29 6.66 24.12
C GLY A 308 -9.28 5.67 23.55
N GLU A 309 -9.11 4.52 24.19
CA GLU A 309 -8.12 3.52 23.78
C GLU A 309 -8.72 2.13 23.65
N VAL A 310 -8.28 1.40 22.63
CA VAL A 310 -8.41 -0.06 22.51
C VAL A 310 -7.03 -0.65 22.75
N VAL A 311 -6.96 -1.59 23.69
CA VAL A 311 -5.71 -2.10 24.22
C VAL A 311 -5.71 -3.62 24.27
N THR A 312 -4.60 -4.23 23.86
CA THR A 312 -4.33 -5.65 24.08
C THR A 312 -3.10 -5.77 24.97
N THR A 313 -3.24 -6.43 26.11
CA THR A 313 -2.15 -6.75 27.05
C THR A 313 -1.98 -8.27 27.13
N VAL A 314 -0.74 -8.74 27.06
CA VAL A 314 -0.35 -10.13 27.33
C VAL A 314 0.54 -10.14 28.55
N LEU A 315 0.23 -11.00 29.54
CA LEU A 315 1.09 -11.28 30.69
C LEU A 315 1.59 -12.72 30.62
N ASP A 316 2.90 -12.91 30.76
CA ASP A 316 3.54 -14.22 30.71
C ASP A 316 4.76 -14.29 31.66
N ASP A 317 4.98 -15.44 32.31
CA ASP A 317 6.21 -15.73 33.10
C ASP A 317 7.19 -16.62 32.32
N PHE A 318 6.93 -16.84 31.02
CA PHE A 318 7.62 -17.74 30.10
C PHE A 318 7.62 -19.21 30.54
N LYS A 319 6.65 -19.59 31.39
CA LYS A 319 6.38 -20.97 31.78
C LYS A 319 5.02 -21.38 31.22
N LYS A 320 4.24 -22.15 32.00
CA LYS A 320 2.97 -22.72 31.53
C LYS A 320 1.82 -21.71 31.73
N GLY A 321 1.05 -21.49 30.68
CA GLY A 321 -0.18 -20.69 30.69
C GLY A 321 0.07 -19.19 30.49
N ASP A 322 -0.79 -18.57 29.70
CA ASP A 322 -0.78 -17.16 29.32
C ASP A 322 -2.00 -16.43 29.89
N PHE A 323 -1.86 -15.12 30.13
CA PHE A 323 -2.97 -14.25 30.49
C PHE A 323 -3.11 -13.16 29.44
N HIS A 324 -4.26 -13.13 28.77
CA HIS A 324 -4.58 -12.13 27.75
C HIS A 324 -5.68 -11.21 28.27
N ARG A 325 -5.55 -9.91 28.03
CA ARG A 325 -6.56 -8.91 28.36
C ARG A 325 -6.76 -7.95 27.19
N ASN A 326 -7.99 -7.84 26.71
CA ASN A 326 -8.40 -6.77 25.81
C ASN A 326 -9.19 -5.73 26.60
N SER A 327 -8.83 -4.46 26.47
CA SER A 327 -9.41 -3.38 27.27
C SER A 327 -9.91 -2.27 26.36
N ILE A 328 -11.06 -1.70 26.70
CA ILE A 328 -11.47 -0.37 26.24
C ILE A 328 -11.27 0.58 27.41
N ARG A 329 -10.47 1.63 27.22
CA ARG A 329 -10.11 2.58 28.27
C ARG A 329 -10.56 3.99 27.90
N PHE A 330 -11.06 4.72 28.89
CA PHE A 330 -11.42 6.12 28.74
C PHE A 330 -10.70 6.95 29.80
N PHE A 331 -9.96 7.97 29.39
CA PHE A 331 -9.16 8.78 30.31
C PHE A 331 -9.49 10.26 30.22
N PRO A 332 -10.07 10.84 31.27
CA PRO A 332 -9.82 12.22 31.62
C PRO A 332 -8.33 12.46 31.83
N ALA A 333 -7.77 13.46 31.17
CA ALA A 333 -6.35 13.80 31.23
C ALA A 333 -6.14 15.31 31.36
N PHE A 334 -5.29 15.70 32.31
CA PHE A 334 -4.93 17.09 32.58
C PHE A 334 -3.50 17.35 32.12
N ARG A 335 -3.34 18.28 31.18
CA ARG A 335 -2.04 18.77 30.71
C ARG A 335 -1.49 19.81 31.69
N ILE A 336 -0.27 19.57 32.17
CA ILE A 336 0.48 20.47 33.04
C ILE A 336 1.62 21.05 32.20
N GLY A 337 1.44 22.29 31.74
CA GLY A 337 2.32 22.90 30.74
C GLY A 337 2.27 22.15 29.41
N ASN A 338 3.38 22.13 28.67
CA ASN A 338 3.44 21.57 27.31
C ASN A 338 4.00 20.14 27.23
N GLN A 339 4.40 19.56 28.37
CA GLN A 339 5.21 18.33 28.40
C GLN A 339 4.61 17.22 29.27
N LEU A 340 3.93 17.55 30.35
CA LEU A 340 3.41 16.56 31.29
C LEU A 340 1.89 16.46 31.17
N GLU A 341 1.39 15.24 31.22
CA GLU A 341 -0.03 14.96 31.32
C GLU A 341 -0.28 13.94 32.42
N VAL A 342 -1.27 14.19 33.27
CA VAL A 342 -1.74 13.26 34.29
C VAL A 342 -3.09 12.74 33.85
N PHE A 343 -3.28 11.42 33.87
CA PHE A 343 -4.52 10.80 33.43
C PHE A 343 -4.95 9.70 34.39
N ALA A 344 -6.26 9.52 34.53
CA ALA A 344 -6.84 8.41 35.24
C ALA A 344 -8.27 8.19 34.76
N GLY A 345 -8.69 6.93 34.62
CA GLY A 345 -10.06 6.66 34.22
C GLY A 345 -10.43 5.18 34.16
N PRO A 346 -11.71 4.89 33.90
CA PRO A 346 -12.23 3.53 33.90
C PRO A 346 -11.76 2.71 32.69
N SER A 347 -11.74 1.40 32.88
CA SER A 347 -11.50 0.41 31.83
C SER A 347 -12.59 -0.67 31.84
N ILE A 348 -12.99 -1.13 30.67
CA ILE A 348 -13.79 -2.34 30.51
C ILE A 348 -12.87 -3.40 29.92
N ASN A 349 -12.72 -4.51 30.63
CA ASN A 349 -11.72 -5.52 30.33
C ASN A 349 -12.39 -6.84 30.00
N PHE A 350 -11.89 -7.51 28.95
CA PHE A 350 -12.16 -8.89 28.63
C PHE A 350 -10.88 -9.70 28.80
N VAL A 351 -10.90 -10.72 29.65
CA VAL A 351 -9.74 -11.56 29.97
C VAL A 351 -9.91 -12.97 29.46
N SER A 352 -8.80 -13.58 29.08
CA SER A 352 -8.70 -15.01 28.74
C SER A 352 -7.42 -15.59 29.30
N TYR A 353 -7.53 -16.63 30.13
CA TYR A 353 -6.36 -17.32 30.71
C TYR A 353 -6.61 -18.80 30.91
N ASP A 354 -5.52 -19.57 31.00
CA ASP A 354 -5.55 -21.01 31.31
C ASP A 354 -5.81 -21.23 32.81
N ILE A 355 -6.90 -21.93 33.15
CA ILE A 355 -7.30 -22.23 34.53
C ILE A 355 -6.23 -23.09 35.22
N ALA A 356 -5.61 -24.03 34.51
CA ALA A 356 -4.62 -24.94 35.08
C ALA A 356 -3.33 -24.22 35.51
N SER A 357 -3.10 -23.00 35.00
CA SER A 357 -1.97 -22.17 35.41
C SER A 357 -2.15 -21.57 36.82
N GLY A 358 -3.40 -21.44 37.30
CA GLY A 358 -3.74 -20.75 38.56
C GLY A 358 -3.36 -19.25 38.59
N LYS A 359 -2.87 -18.68 37.48
CA LYS A 359 -2.34 -17.32 37.42
C LYS A 359 -3.43 -16.25 37.40
N GLY A 360 -4.54 -16.50 36.70
CA GLY A 360 -5.60 -15.51 36.54
C GLY A 360 -6.43 -15.29 37.81
N ASP A 361 -6.55 -16.30 38.66
CA ASP A 361 -7.34 -16.23 39.91
C ASP A 361 -6.70 -15.28 40.94
N ALA A 362 -5.38 -15.08 40.88
CA ALA A 362 -4.66 -14.11 41.71
C ALA A 362 -4.72 -12.67 41.15
N LEU A 363 -5.19 -12.49 39.92
CA LEU A 363 -5.23 -11.20 39.24
C LEU A 363 -6.66 -10.63 39.20
N VAL A 364 -7.65 -11.46 38.87
CA VAL A 364 -9.02 -11.01 38.63
C VAL A 364 -9.95 -11.58 39.70
N GLU A 365 -10.32 -10.74 40.67
CA GLU A 365 -11.19 -11.15 41.78
C GLU A 365 -12.68 -10.93 41.50
N HIS A 366 -13.03 -9.84 40.81
CA HIS A 366 -14.41 -9.41 40.62
C HIS A 366 -14.74 -9.33 39.13
N VAL A 367 -15.62 -10.22 38.66
CA VAL A 367 -16.14 -10.26 37.30
C VAL A 367 -17.66 -10.10 37.32
N PHE A 368 -18.20 -9.33 36.38
CA PHE A 368 -19.66 -9.25 36.19
C PHE A 368 -20.17 -10.29 35.18
N TRP A 369 -19.26 -10.88 34.40
CA TRP A 369 -19.55 -11.98 33.49
C TRP A 369 -18.35 -12.92 33.42
N SER A 370 -18.61 -14.22 33.36
CA SER A 370 -17.55 -15.23 33.16
C SER A 370 -18.07 -16.51 32.52
N GLU A 371 -17.20 -17.19 31.78
CA GLU A 371 -17.44 -18.48 31.16
C GLU A 371 -16.20 -19.38 31.35
N LYS A 372 -16.40 -20.63 31.75
CA LYS A 372 -15.35 -21.66 31.74
C LYS A 372 -15.57 -22.57 30.56
N ARG A 373 -14.61 -22.64 29.63
CA ARG A 373 -14.71 -23.49 28.45
C ARG A 373 -14.15 -24.90 28.70
N ASN A 374 -14.67 -25.88 27.97
CA ASN A 374 -14.25 -27.28 28.05
C ASN A 374 -12.76 -27.51 27.70
N ASN A 375 -12.10 -26.53 27.07
CA ASN A 375 -10.67 -26.55 26.78
C ASN A 375 -9.80 -26.07 27.96
N GLY A 376 -10.38 -25.82 29.13
CA GLY A 376 -9.66 -25.40 30.33
C GLY A 376 -9.34 -23.90 30.39
N ARG A 377 -9.88 -23.06 29.48
CA ARG A 377 -9.72 -21.60 29.55
C ARG A 377 -10.87 -20.93 30.29
N PHE A 378 -10.54 -19.92 31.07
CA PHE A 378 -11.48 -18.98 31.66
C PHE A 378 -11.61 -17.75 30.77
N HIS A 379 -12.83 -17.29 30.54
CA HIS A 379 -13.14 -15.98 30.00
C HIS A 379 -13.91 -15.17 31.03
N GLY A 380 -13.62 -13.88 31.12
CA GLY A 380 -14.33 -13.00 32.04
C GLY A 380 -14.34 -11.56 31.59
N MET A 381 -15.33 -10.81 32.07
CA MET A 381 -15.40 -9.37 31.91
C MET A 381 -15.51 -8.67 33.26
N TYR A 382 -14.78 -7.57 33.40
CA TYR A 382 -14.79 -6.77 34.61
C TYR A 382 -14.53 -5.29 34.31
N ILE A 383 -14.91 -4.43 35.27
CA ILE A 383 -14.63 -2.99 35.24
C ILE A 383 -13.39 -2.75 36.06
N GLY A 384 -12.43 -2.02 35.49
CA GLY A 384 -11.19 -1.64 36.14
C GLY A 384 -10.95 -0.13 36.07
N ALA A 385 -9.74 0.27 36.43
CA ALA A 385 -9.28 1.64 36.36
C ALA A 385 -7.78 1.67 36.09
N THR A 386 -7.33 2.63 35.31
CA THR A 386 -5.91 2.85 35.04
C THR A 386 -5.57 4.30 35.30
N GLY A 387 -4.42 4.55 35.90
CA GLY A 387 -3.91 5.90 36.15
C GLY A 387 -2.43 6.00 35.87
N GLY A 388 -1.96 7.20 35.54
CA GLY A 388 -0.55 7.41 35.23
C GLY A 388 -0.20 8.82 34.81
N ILE A 389 1.04 8.94 34.35
CA ILE A 389 1.61 10.16 33.81
C ILE A 389 2.16 9.90 32.40
N SER A 390 2.04 10.88 31.53
CA SER A 390 2.60 10.88 30.19
C SER A 390 3.50 12.08 30.01
N TRP A 391 4.70 11.81 29.50
CA TRP A 391 5.71 12.81 29.19
C TRP A 391 5.87 12.92 27.68
N LYS A 392 5.54 14.08 27.11
CA LYS A 392 5.70 14.37 25.69
C LYS A 392 7.17 14.59 25.34
N LEU A 393 7.66 13.83 24.37
CA LEU A 393 8.93 14.02 23.70
C LEU A 393 8.74 15.14 22.66
N LYS A 394 9.67 16.11 22.66
CA LYS A 394 9.58 17.40 21.95
C LYS A 394 8.86 17.40 20.60
#